data_AF-A0A5C6E6Q4-F1
#
_entry.id   AF-A0A5C6E6Q4-F1
#
_cell.length_a   1.000
_cell.length_b   1.000
_cell.length_c   1.000
_cell.angle_alpha   90.00
_cell.angle_beta   90.00
_cell.angle_gamma   90.00
#
_symmetry.space_group_name_H-M   'P 1'
#
loop_
_entity.id
_entity.type
_entity.pdbx_description
1 polymer ?
#
loop_
_entity_poly.entity_id
_entity_poly.type
_entity_poly.pdbx_seq_one_letter_code
_entity_poly.pdbx_strand_id
1 'polypeptide(L)' 'MQQVKIFKSVDTELAEMERQINRWMRKSGARVLSISGNLASQSGSHGGPLNSFSAGDVLIIVHYEIDTPAA' A
#
# COMPACT_ATOMS: atom_id res chain seq x y z
N MET A 1 9.05 -19.52 -1.98
CA MET A 1 8.07 -19.59 -0.85
C MET A 1 7.10 -18.42 -0.96
N GLN A 2 5.79 -18.63 -0.79
CA GLN A 2 4.78 -17.56 -0.81
C GLN A 2 4.84 -16.69 0.45
N GLN A 3 4.75 -15.38 0.25
CA GLN A 3 4.92 -14.36 1.29
C GLN A 3 3.95 -13.19 1.05
N VAL A 4 3.67 -12.44 2.10
CA VAL A 4 2.79 -11.27 2.06
C VAL A 4 3.52 -10.05 2.57
N LYS A 5 3.36 -8.91 1.86
CA LYS A 5 3.83 -7.60 2.31
C LYS A 5 2.67 -6.63 2.36
N ILE A 6 2.60 -5.88 3.45
CA ILE A 6 1.56 -4.87 3.69
C ILE A 6 2.18 -3.48 3.57
N PHE A 7 1.48 -2.59 2.88
CA PHE A 7 1.75 -1.17 2.80
C PHE A 7 0.55 -0.42 3.35
N LYS A 8 0.79 0.51 4.27
CA LYS A 8 -0.22 1.42 4.82
C LYS A 8 0.21 2.85 4.52
N SER A 9 -0.72 3.68 4.07
CA SER A 9 -0.52 5.12 3.88
C SER A 9 -1.87 5.83 3.98
N VAL A 10 -1.94 7.07 3.50
CA VAL A 10 -3.15 7.86 3.36
C VAL A 10 -3.35 8.26 1.90
N ASP A 11 -4.58 8.62 1.52
CA ASP A 11 -4.95 8.98 0.15
C ASP A 11 -4.17 10.20 -0.41
N THR A 12 -3.73 11.11 0.45
CA THR A 12 -2.88 12.25 0.08
C THR A 12 -1.43 11.87 -0.23
N GLU A 13 -0.99 10.66 0.14
CA GLU A 13 0.39 10.17 0.00
C GLU A 13 0.53 9.03 -1.02
N LEU A 14 -0.52 8.73 -1.78
CA LEU A 14 -0.56 7.62 -2.75
C LEU A 14 0.64 7.60 -3.70
N ALA A 15 1.04 8.76 -4.23
CA ALA A 15 2.16 8.85 -5.16
C ALA A 15 3.50 8.44 -4.54
N GLU A 16 3.72 8.66 -3.24
CA GLU A 16 4.93 8.18 -2.57
C GLU A 16 4.80 6.69 -2.22
N MET A 17 3.62 6.23 -1.82
CA MET A 17 3.37 4.81 -1.57
C MET A 17 3.61 3.98 -2.84
N GLU A 18 3.13 4.42 -4.00
CA GLU A 18 3.39 3.80 -5.29
C GLU A 18 4.89 3.71 -5.60
N ARG A 19 5.63 4.80 -5.36
CA ARG A 19 7.09 4.80 -5.52
C ARG A 19 7.75 3.79 -4.58
N GLN A 20 7.30 3.72 -3.33
CA GLN A 20 7.83 2.78 -2.35
C GLN A 20 7.58 1.33 -2.75
N ILE A 21 6.36 0.98 -3.16
CA ILE A 21 5.99 -0.36 -3.65
C ILE A 21 6.86 -0.71 -4.85
N ASN A 22 6.97 0.17 -5.84
CA ASN A 22 7.78 -0.05 -7.04
C ASN A 22 9.28 -0.21 -6.73
N ARG A 23 9.83 0.61 -5.82
CA ARG A 23 11.23 0.45 -5.37
C ARG A 23 11.44 -0.89 -4.67
N TRP A 24 10.50 -1.32 -3.83
CA TRP A 24 10.59 -2.62 -3.15
C TRP A 24 10.51 -3.79 -4.13
N MET A 25 9.59 -3.78 -5.09
CA MET A 25 9.48 -4.84 -6.10
C MET A 25 10.78 -4.98 -6.90
N ARG A 26 11.38 -3.87 -7.34
CA ARG A 26 12.67 -3.88 -8.06
C ARG A 26 13.83 -4.42 -7.23
N LYS A 27 13.91 -4.04 -5.95
CA LYS A 27 15.02 -4.45 -5.06
C LYS A 27 14.91 -5.89 -4.58
N SER A 28 13.70 -6.38 -4.39
CA SER A 28 13.46 -7.71 -3.79
C SER A 28 13.61 -8.85 -4.78
N GLY A 29 13.50 -8.61 -6.09
CA GLY A 29 13.40 -9.67 -7.09
C GLY A 29 12.13 -10.53 -6.91
N ALA A 30 11.15 -10.04 -6.14
CA ALA A 30 9.93 -10.77 -5.83
C ALA A 30 9.06 -10.95 -7.08
N ARG A 31 8.58 -12.17 -7.29
CA ARG A 31 7.53 -12.47 -8.26
C ARG A 31 6.18 -12.16 -7.62
N VAL A 32 5.55 -11.06 -8.03
CA VAL A 32 4.23 -10.68 -7.53
C VAL A 32 3.17 -11.64 -8.07
N LEU A 33 2.35 -12.19 -7.16
CA LEU A 33 1.26 -13.10 -7.47
C LEU A 33 -0.08 -12.37 -7.52
N SER A 34 -0.33 -11.51 -6.54
CA SER A 34 -1.53 -10.67 -6.50
C SER A 34 -1.29 -9.41 -5.69
N ILE A 35 -2.07 -8.37 -5.99
CA ILE A 35 -2.13 -7.14 -5.21
C ILE A 35 -3.59 -6.90 -4.90
N SER A 36 -3.91 -6.68 -3.62
CA SER A 36 -5.23 -6.26 -3.16
C SER A 36 -5.12 -4.96 -2.37
N GLY A 37 -6.19 -4.18 -2.34
CA GLY A 37 -6.20 -2.89 -1.68
C GLY A 37 -7.55 -2.56 -1.07
N ASN A 38 -7.53 -1.76 -0.01
CA ASN A 38 -8.70 -1.13 0.56
C ASN A 38 -8.44 0.36 0.78
N LEU A 39 -9.45 1.17 0.47
CA LEU A 39 -9.49 2.61 0.77
C LEU A 39 -10.54 2.77 1.87
N ALA A 40 -10.12 3.19 3.06
CA ALA A 40 -11.06 3.51 4.12
C ALA A 40 -11.93 4.67 3.66
N SER A 41 -13.24 4.50 3.73
CA SER A 41 -14.20 5.56 3.46
C SER A 41 -13.91 6.76 4.37
N GLN A 42 -13.73 7.94 3.80
CA GLN A 42 -13.73 9.16 4.59
C GLN A 42 -15.08 9.26 5.31
N SER A 43 -15.08 9.37 6.64
CA SER A 43 -16.31 9.58 7.41
C SER A 43 -16.93 10.92 6.99
N GLY A 44 -18.11 10.85 6.36
CA GLY A 44 -18.76 11.97 5.68
C GLY A 44 -18.94 13.23 6.54
N SER A 45 -18.25 14.31 6.12
CA SER A 45 -18.78 15.67 5.90
C SER A 45 -19.77 16.29 6.90
N HIS A 46 -19.46 16.36 8.20
CA HIS A 46 -20.24 17.20 9.15
C HIS A 46 -19.42 18.17 10.02
N GLY A 47 -18.14 18.39 9.74
CA GLY A 47 -17.39 19.47 10.39
C GLY A 47 -17.18 20.62 9.42
N GLY A 48 -17.40 21.84 9.91
CA GLY A 48 -17.42 23.08 9.15
C GLY A 48 -16.13 23.42 8.38
N PRO A 49 -15.96 24.68 7.94
CA PRO A 49 -14.96 25.11 6.96
C PRO A 49 -13.48 24.80 7.24
N LEU A 50 -13.16 24.23 8.40
CA LEU A 50 -11.80 23.90 8.86
C LEU A 50 -11.44 22.41 8.75
N ASN A 51 -12.33 21.56 8.22
CA ASN A 51 -12.15 20.09 8.17
C ASN A 51 -11.39 19.56 6.93
N SER A 52 -10.60 20.37 6.23
CA SER A 52 -9.90 20.00 4.98
C SER A 52 -8.74 18.99 5.13
N PHE A 53 -8.59 18.35 6.29
CA PHE A 53 -7.45 17.47 6.63
C PHE A 53 -7.83 16.01 6.90
N SER A 54 -9.06 15.59 6.61
CA SER A 54 -9.44 14.17 6.72
C SER A 54 -8.83 13.35 5.57
N ALA A 55 -7.60 12.90 5.72
CA ALA A 55 -6.99 11.95 4.79
C ALA A 55 -7.52 10.53 5.09
N GLY A 56 -7.98 9.83 4.06
CA GLY A 56 -8.46 8.45 4.19
C GLY A 56 -7.29 7.47 4.28
N ASP A 57 -7.35 6.51 5.21
CA ASP A 57 -6.37 5.43 5.30
C ASP A 57 -6.41 4.54 4.05
N VAL A 58 -5.25 4.15 3.55
CA VAL A 58 -5.08 3.22 2.42
C VAL A 58 -4.25 2.03 2.85
N LEU A 59 -4.74 0.83 2.54
CA LEU A 59 -4.04 -0.43 2.80
C LEU A 59 -3.85 -1.18 1.49
N ILE A 60 -2.61 -1.53 1.16
CA ILE A 60 -2.27 -2.38 0.02
C ILE A 60 -1.57 -3.64 0.54
N ILE A 61 -2.01 -4.80 0.07
CA ILE A 61 -1.45 -6.10 0.40
C ILE A 61 -0.89 -6.70 -0.89
N VAL A 62 0.40 -7.02 -0.89
CA VAL A 62 1.08 -7.68 -1.99
C VAL A 62 1.37 -9.12 -1.59
N HIS A 63 0.81 -10.07 -2.34
CA HIS A 63 1.15 -11.48 -2.26
C HIS A 63 2.24 -11.76 -3.31
N TYR A 64 3.36 -12.34 -2.88
CA TYR A 64 4.53 -12.54 -3.73
C TYR A 64 5.28 -13.81 -3.39
N GLU A 65 6.17 -14.22 -4.28
CA GLU A 65 7.15 -15.28 -4.07
C GLU A 65 8.56 -14.70 -4.19
N ILE A 66 9.44 -15.13 -3.29
CA ILE A 66 10.89 -15.00 -3.46
C ILE A 66 11.44 -16.42 -3.43
N ASP A 67 12.26 -16.74 -4.43
CA ASP A 67 13.15 -17.88 -4.36
C ASP A 67 14.31 -17.47 -3.48
N THR A 68 14.32 -18.00 -2.26
CA THR A 68 15.53 -17.96 -1.44
C THR A 68 16.59 -18.69 -2.24
N PRO A 69 17.73 -18.07 -2.59
CA PRO A 69 18.84 -18.81 -3.18
C PRO A 69 19.14 -19.97 -2.23
N ALA A 70 19.14 -21.20 -2.76
CA ALA A 70 19.61 -22.35 -1.99
C ALA A 70 21.02 -22.01 -1.50
N ALA A 71 21.18 -21.94 -0.18
CA ALA A 71 22.46 -21.69 0.47
C ALA A 71 23.41 -22.89 0.26
#